data_AF-A0A655NRV9-F1
#
_entry.id   AF-A0A655NRV9-F1
#
_cell.length_a   1.000
_cell.length_b   1.000
_cell.length_c   1.000
_cell.angle_alpha   90.00
_cell.angle_beta   90.00
_cell.angle_gamma   90.00
#
_symmetry.space_group_name_H-M   'P 1'
#
loop_
_entity.id
_entity.type
_entity.pdbx_description
1 polymer ?
#
loop_
_entity_poly.entity_id
_entity_poly.type
_entity_poly.pdbx_seq_one_letter_code
_entity_poly.pdbx_strand_id
1 'polypeptide(L)' 'MIGYNDYIQFNGESGAKDAGKWRLEGKEYIVKDGDVIHFRFNV' A
#
# COMPACT_ATOMS: atom_id res chain seq x y z
N MET A 1 -1.45 -1.61 -1.85
CA MET A 1 -1.74 -0.26 -1.31
C MET A 1 -1.32 -0.24 0.14
N ILE A 2 -0.53 0.77 0.51
CA ILE A 2 -0.12 1.08 1.88
C ILE A 2 -0.40 2.58 2.07
N GLY A 3 -1.01 2.98 3.19
CA GLY A 3 -1.16 4.40 3.49
C GLY A 3 0.17 5.04 3.87
N TYR A 4 0.35 6.34 3.58
CA TYR A 4 1.60 7.07 3.87
C TYR A 4 2.14 6.84 5.29
N ASN A 5 1.27 6.96 6.30
CA ASN A 5 1.68 6.82 7.70
C ASN A 5 2.21 5.42 8.01
N ASP A 6 1.55 4.37 7.51
CA ASP A 6 2.04 3.00 7.66
C ASP A 6 3.36 2.80 6.89
N TYR A 7 3.48 3.38 5.69
CA TYR A 7 4.72 3.29 4.92
C TYR A 7 5.91 3.90 5.67
N ILE A 8 5.74 5.08 6.27
CA ILE A 8 6.79 5.72 7.06
C ILE A 8 7.05 4.96 8.37
N GLN A 9 5.99 4.58 9.09
CA GLN A 9 6.10 3.89 10.38
C GLN A 9 6.82 2.54 10.26
N PHE A 10 6.58 1.80 9.19
CA PHE A 10 7.14 0.47 8.99
C PHE A 10 8.35 0.45 8.04
N ASN A 11 9.02 1.60 7.84
CA ASN A 11 10.26 1.70 7.06
C ASN A 11 10.12 1.16 5.62
N GLY A 12 9.01 1.50 4.96
CA GLY A 12 8.75 1.19 3.56
C GLY A 12 7.94 -0.08 3.33
N GLU A 13 7.94 -0.54 2.07
CA GLU A 13 7.04 -1.60 1.60
C GLU A 13 7.23 -2.93 2.34
N SER A 14 8.49 -3.36 2.54
CA SER A 14 8.78 -4.66 3.14
C SER A 14 8.32 -4.74 4.60
N GLY A 15 8.57 -3.72 5.40
CA GLY A 15 8.12 -3.70 6.80
C GLY A 15 6.60 -3.49 6.91
N ALA A 16 6.00 -2.68 6.04
CA ALA A 16 4.54 -2.54 5.99
C ALA A 16 3.85 -3.86 5.57
N LYS A 17 4.50 -4.67 4.72
CA LYS A 17 4.02 -6.00 4.35
C LYS A 17 4.12 -6.99 5.51
N ASP A 18 5.26 -7.01 6.22
CA ASP A 18 5.46 -7.86 7.40
C ASP A 18 4.48 -7.51 8.53
N ALA A 19 4.22 -6.22 8.73
CA ALA A 19 3.24 -5.70 9.69
C ALA A 19 1.76 -5.87 9.26
N GLY A 20 1.49 -6.50 8.10
CA GLY A 20 0.13 -6.75 7.62
C GLY A 20 -0.64 -5.51 7.14
N LYS A 21 0.08 -4.41 6.83
CA LYS A 21 -0.50 -3.15 6.33
C LYS A 21 -0.58 -3.05 4.82
N TRP A 22 0.11 -3.95 4.10
CA TRP A 22 0.04 -4.02 2.65
C TRP A 22 -1.24 -4.72 2.18
N ARG A 23 -2.10 -3.97 1.47
CA ARG A 23 -3.41 -4.45 1.00
C ARG A 23 -3.48 -4.56 -0.51
N LEU A 24 -4.26 -5.53 -0.98
CA LEU A 24 -4.67 -5.61 -2.39
C LEU A 24 -6.05 -4.98 -2.52
N GLU A 25 -6.10 -3.84 -3.17
CA GLU A 25 -7.35 -3.12 -3.43
C GLU A 25 -7.79 -3.34 -4.88
N GLY A 26 -9.11 -3.43 -5.08
CA GLY A 26 -9.73 -3.57 -6.39
C GLY A 26 -10.04 -2.23 -7.06
N LYS A 27 -10.65 -2.30 -8.25
CA LYS A 27 -11.02 -1.13 -9.07
C LYS A 27 -11.96 -0.12 -8.40
N GLU A 28 -12.68 -0.54 -7.36
CA GLU A 28 -13.66 0.29 -6.64
C GLU A 28 -13.04 1.09 -5.49
N TYR A 29 -11.76 0.87 -5.21
CA TYR A 29 -11.07 1.59 -4.16
C TYR A 29 -10.85 3.06 -4.53
N ILE A 30 -11.32 3.95 -3.65
CA ILE A 30 -11.08 5.38 -3.77
C ILE A 30 -9.72 5.71 -3.13
N VAL A 31 -8.77 6.04 -3.99
CA VAL A 31 -7.42 6.47 -3.60
C VAL A 31 -7.51 7.69 -2.69
N LYS A 32 -6.76 7.64 -1.59
CA LYS A 32 -6.61 8.74 -0.65
C LYS A 32 -5.26 9.42 -0.85
N ASP A 33 -5.21 10.68 -0.44
CA ASP A 33 -3.96 11.43 -0.41
C ASP A 33 -2.89 10.68 0.39
N GLY A 34 -1.68 10.56 -0.19
CA GLY A 34 -0.56 9.86 0.41
C GLY A 34 -0.57 8.33 0.26
N ASP A 35 -1.53 7.71 -0.43
CA ASP A 35 -1.46 6.27 -0.66
C ASP A 35 -0.25 5.88 -1.52
N VAL A 36 0.52 4.89 -1.03
CA VAL A 36 1.59 4.24 -1.77
C VAL A 36 1.03 3.01 -2.47
N ILE A 37 0.97 3.07 -3.80
CA ILE A 37 0.28 2.07 -4.62
C ILE A 37 1.26 1.37 -5.55
N HIS A 38 1.36 0.05 -5.40
CA HIS A 38 1.99 -0.84 -6.36
C HIS A 38 0.89 -1.35 -7.31
N PHE A 39 0.80 -0.79 -8.50
CA PHE A 39 -0.13 -1.28 -9.52
C PHE A 39 0.39 -2.58 -10.12
N ARG A 40 -0.47 -3.60 -10.14
CA ARG A 40 -0.18 -4.86 -10.82
C ARG A 40 -0.91 -4.87 -12.15
N PHE A 41 -0.14 -4.86 -13.22
CA PHE A 41 -0.61 -5.16 -14.56
C PHE A 41 -0.09 -6.56 -14.87
N ASN A 42 -0.94 -7.43 -15.43
CA ASN A 42 -0.49 -8.77 -15.75
C ASN A 42 0.61 -8.70 -16.83
N VAL A 43 1.64 -9.54 -16.65
CA VAL A 43 2.62 -9.90 -17.69
C VAL A 43 1.95 -10.73 -18.79
#